data_AF-A0A413I6I0-F1
#
_entry.id   AF-A0A413I6I0-F1
#
_cell.length_a   1.000
_cell.length_b   1.000
_cell.length_c   1.000
_cell.angle_alpha   90.00
_cell.angle_beta   90.00
_cell.angle_gamma   90.00
#
_symmetry.space_group_name_H-M   'P 1'
#
loop_
_entity.id
_entity.type
_entity.pdbx_description
1 polymer ?
#
loop_
_entity_poly.entity_id
_entity_poly.type
_entity_poly.pdbx_seq_one_letter_code
_entity_poly.pdbx_strand_id
1 'polypeptide(L)'
;MAENMEWIAYKLSVKVLYEKPVADEYFQMKCLPRIDETQKIVELKEEIRPRDCMVKKRMDDAKNQYILGYMAKAHSEITYEAEGTVQIQKYNRKPESREMLYRISSPYTEIGQNLGEWYGELNLPEGEIRDRALWIAGFVKRKLKKREETEREGLLTADQAAGRGYGSTRDFAQIMLALCRMDGMTARYVTGILPGKTQLHAWVEVQEENGIFYGVDPEFGIPVTESYIVFCQGRDARECTLLVSGSTEGKDENVQISVEAVPVEKKEYALLPESGNIHWMARKMAVRNSSFQSIPLEHLNRVMSSLEFTILSVLKDRSVIEGTENRLYVRDISQWLNVPAGRLSPVFTRLEEAGYILWESDERVGASYVMLTDYGKKKLEEQQDITIRFYEHVIERFGREKARELDKLMLELESVLRDELKLMNDQKEGGKTDE
;
A
#
# COMPACT_ATOMS: atom_id res chain seq x y z
N MET A 1 24.51 11.23 18.76
CA MET A 1 23.17 10.66 18.52
C MET A 1 22.52 11.44 17.39
N ALA A 2 22.88 11.12 16.15
CA ALA A 2 22.17 11.57 14.95
C ALA A 2 21.21 10.43 14.59
N GLU A 3 20.13 10.30 15.36
CA GLU A 3 19.24 9.14 15.29
C GLU A 3 18.19 9.36 14.20
N ASN A 4 18.28 8.57 13.13
CA ASN A 4 17.24 8.25 12.13
C ASN A 4 16.27 9.40 11.78
N MET A 5 16.79 10.43 11.13
CA MET A 5 15.98 11.42 10.43
C MET A 5 15.70 10.93 9.00
N GLU A 6 14.52 11.26 8.45
CA GLU A 6 14.21 11.06 7.04
C GLU A 6 13.75 12.37 6.42
N TRP A 7 14.17 12.59 5.19
CA TRP A 7 13.82 13.75 4.40
C TRP A 7 13.01 13.29 3.21
N ILE A 8 11.81 13.83 3.06
CA ILE A 8 10.88 13.44 2.00
C ILE A 8 10.43 14.68 1.25
N ALA A 9 10.70 14.71 -0.04
CA ALA A 9 10.15 15.70 -0.94
C ALA A 9 8.75 15.24 -1.36
N TYR A 10 7.81 16.16 -1.37
CA TYR A 10 6.44 15.89 -1.79
C TYR A 10 5.90 16.97 -2.71
N LYS A 11 4.96 16.55 -3.55
CA LYS A 11 4.07 17.41 -4.33
C LYS A 11 2.63 17.01 -4.03
N LEU A 12 1.78 18.00 -3.78
CA LEU A 12 0.35 17.84 -3.58
C LEU A 12 -0.36 18.79 -4.54
N SER A 13 -1.30 18.25 -5.32
CA SER A 13 -2.24 19.04 -6.11
C SER A 13 -3.65 18.69 -5.68
N VAL A 14 -4.41 19.70 -5.29
CA VAL A 14 -5.84 19.60 -5.00
C VAL A 14 -6.56 20.51 -5.98
N LYS A 15 -7.49 19.94 -6.73
CA LYS A 15 -8.31 20.66 -7.71
C LYS A 15 -9.78 20.38 -7.42
N VAL A 16 -10.53 21.44 -7.19
CA VAL A 16 -11.97 21.41 -6.95
C VAL A 16 -12.64 22.01 -8.17
N LEU A 17 -13.52 21.24 -8.80
CA LEU A 17 -14.30 21.67 -9.95
C LEU A 17 -15.77 21.76 -9.56
N TYR A 18 -16.41 22.88 -9.87
CA TYR A 18 -17.84 23.08 -9.64
C TYR A 18 -18.60 22.97 -10.96
N GLU A 19 -19.70 22.22 -10.97
CA GLU A 19 -20.57 22.12 -12.17
C GLU A 19 -21.18 23.48 -12.57
N LYS A 20 -21.43 24.35 -11.60
CA LYS A 20 -21.92 25.72 -11.80
C LYS A 20 -21.02 26.70 -11.04
N PRO A 21 -20.80 27.93 -11.54
CA PRO A 21 -20.02 28.92 -10.82
C PRO A 21 -20.57 29.21 -9.43
N VAL A 22 -19.68 29.26 -8.45
CA VAL A 22 -19.99 29.55 -7.04
C VAL A 22 -19.33 30.87 -6.65
N ALA A 23 -19.98 31.63 -5.78
CA ALA A 23 -19.50 32.92 -5.28
C ALA A 23 -19.70 32.99 -3.76
N ASP A 24 -19.08 33.97 -3.11
CA ASP A 24 -19.12 34.15 -1.65
C ASP A 24 -18.84 32.87 -0.86
N GLU A 25 -17.87 32.09 -1.33
CA GLU A 25 -17.54 30.80 -0.76
C GLU A 25 -16.52 30.92 0.37
N TYR A 26 -16.80 30.26 1.49
CA TYR A 26 -15.82 29.97 2.53
C TYR A 26 -15.41 28.51 2.44
N PHE A 27 -14.12 28.23 2.61
CA PHE A 27 -13.62 26.87 2.61
C PHE A 27 -12.48 26.69 3.60
N GLN A 28 -12.25 25.44 3.98
CA GLN A 28 -11.14 25.00 4.81
C GLN A 28 -10.38 23.90 4.07
N MET A 29 -9.06 24.03 3.92
CA MET A 29 -8.19 23.01 3.33
C MET A 29 -7.17 22.49 4.34
N LYS A 30 -7.06 21.18 4.54
CA LYS A 30 -6.04 20.53 5.38
C LYS A 30 -4.85 20.01 4.57
N CYS A 31 -4.41 20.82 3.60
CA CYS A 31 -3.44 20.47 2.57
C CYS A 31 -1.98 20.79 2.93
N LEU A 32 -1.67 20.97 4.21
CA LEU A 32 -0.32 21.22 4.70
C LEU A 32 0.11 20.07 5.62
N PRO A 33 1.38 19.60 5.53
CA PRO A 33 1.90 18.61 6.47
C PRO A 33 1.77 19.11 7.91
N ARG A 34 1.38 18.22 8.83
CA ARG A 34 1.36 18.49 10.26
C ARG A 34 2.76 18.87 10.77
N ILE A 35 2.87 19.75 11.76
CA ILE A 35 4.17 20.08 12.39
C ILE A 35 4.12 19.74 13.87
N ASP A 36 5.10 18.98 14.34
CA ASP A 36 5.30 18.65 15.74
C ASP A 36 6.78 18.34 16.04
N GLU A 37 7.05 17.66 17.14
CA GLU A 37 8.41 17.25 17.53
C GLU A 37 9.03 16.21 16.57
N THR A 38 8.20 15.48 15.82
CA THR A 38 8.56 14.36 14.94
C THR A 38 8.49 14.71 13.46
N GLN A 39 7.82 15.79 13.06
CA GLN A 39 7.71 16.23 11.67
C GLN A 39 7.86 17.75 11.56
N LYS A 40 8.77 18.19 10.68
CA LYS A 40 9.03 19.61 10.39
C LYS A 40 9.03 19.85 8.89
N ILE A 41 8.43 20.96 8.48
CA ILE A 41 8.53 21.45 7.10
C ILE A 41 9.82 22.26 6.99
N VAL A 42 10.71 21.89 6.06
CA VAL A 42 11.99 22.58 5.85
C VAL A 42 11.92 23.52 4.65
N GLU A 43 11.25 23.08 3.60
CA GLU A 43 10.98 23.89 2.41
C GLU A 43 9.51 23.73 2.03
N LEU A 44 8.88 24.83 1.63
CA LEU A 44 7.51 24.84 1.15
C LEU A 44 7.33 25.95 0.12
N LYS A 45 6.89 25.57 -1.06
CA LYS A 45 6.35 26.45 -2.09
C LYS A 45 4.91 26.03 -2.33
N GLU A 46 4.01 26.99 -2.27
CA GLU A 46 2.59 26.73 -2.50
C GLU A 46 1.97 27.83 -3.35
N GLU A 47 0.92 27.48 -4.09
CA GLU A 47 0.08 28.42 -4.82
C GLU A 47 -1.37 27.97 -4.67
N ILE A 48 -2.25 28.93 -4.34
CA ILE A 48 -3.70 28.74 -4.44
C ILE A 48 -4.23 29.60 -5.59
N ARG A 49 -5.15 29.05 -6.38
CA ARG A 49 -5.86 29.78 -7.42
C ARG A 49 -7.37 29.60 -7.23
N PRO A 50 -8.19 30.63 -7.54
CA PRO A 50 -7.82 31.94 -8.07
C PRO A 50 -6.98 32.80 -7.11
N ARG A 51 -6.08 33.64 -7.65
CA ARG A 51 -5.11 34.42 -6.83
C ARG A 51 -5.74 35.52 -5.97
N ASP A 52 -6.98 35.88 -6.27
CA ASP A 52 -7.78 36.80 -5.48
C ASP A 52 -8.52 36.12 -4.32
N CYS A 53 -8.34 34.82 -4.13
CA CYS A 53 -8.79 34.13 -2.93
C CYS A 53 -8.08 34.67 -1.68
N MET A 54 -8.86 35.06 -0.68
CA MET A 54 -8.35 35.49 0.61
C MET A 54 -8.06 34.26 1.47
N VAL A 55 -6.78 34.00 1.77
CA VAL A 55 -6.38 32.84 2.55
C VAL A 55 -5.70 33.19 3.87
N LYS A 56 -5.94 32.36 4.89
CA LYS A 56 -5.25 32.47 6.18
C LYS A 56 -4.94 31.09 6.75
N LYS A 57 -3.66 30.84 7.02
CA LYS A 57 -3.20 29.60 7.67
C LYS A 57 -3.51 29.58 9.16
N ARG A 58 -3.82 28.40 9.68
CA ARG A 58 -4.08 28.12 11.09
C ARG A 58 -3.56 26.73 11.45
N MET A 59 -3.56 26.48 12.74
CA MET A 59 -3.27 25.19 13.34
C MET A 59 -4.30 24.95 14.45
N ASP A 60 -4.83 23.73 14.52
CA ASP A 60 -5.72 23.32 15.62
C ASP A 60 -4.92 22.76 16.81
N ASP A 61 -5.60 22.40 17.89
CA ASP A 61 -4.96 21.86 19.10
C ASP A 61 -4.31 20.49 18.87
N ALA A 62 -4.81 19.73 17.87
CA ALA A 62 -4.18 18.48 17.43
C ALA A 62 -2.94 18.72 16.54
N LYS A 63 -2.50 19.98 16.41
CA LYS A 63 -1.39 20.46 15.58
C LYS A 63 -1.61 20.27 14.06
N ASN A 64 -2.83 20.00 13.62
CA ASN A 64 -3.14 19.91 12.19
C ASN A 64 -3.07 21.31 11.57
N GLN A 65 -2.35 21.45 10.46
CA GLN A 65 -2.33 22.69 9.71
C GLN A 65 -3.51 22.76 8.73
N TYR A 66 -4.13 23.93 8.64
CA TYR A 66 -5.20 24.16 7.69
C TYR A 66 -5.22 25.59 7.16
N ILE A 67 -5.78 25.76 5.96
CA ILE A 67 -5.97 27.03 5.28
C ILE A 67 -7.46 27.35 5.34
N LEU A 68 -7.81 28.52 5.89
CA LEU A 68 -9.13 29.10 5.73
C LEU A 68 -9.11 30.01 4.51
N GLY A 69 -9.99 29.75 3.56
CA GLY A 69 -10.15 30.53 2.35
C GLY A 69 -11.51 31.22 2.27
N TYR A 70 -11.53 32.38 1.65
CA TYR A 70 -12.75 33.07 1.23
C TYR A 70 -12.60 33.55 -0.20
N MET A 71 -13.62 33.30 -1.03
CA MET A 71 -13.66 33.72 -2.42
C MET A 71 -14.99 34.42 -2.72
N ALA A 72 -14.95 35.75 -2.79
CA ALA A 72 -16.12 36.57 -3.08
C ALA A 72 -16.62 36.41 -4.52
N LYS A 73 -15.71 36.38 -5.50
CA LYS A 73 -16.10 36.37 -6.91
C LYS A 73 -16.58 34.99 -7.37
N ALA A 74 -17.46 35.00 -8.36
CA ALA A 74 -17.90 33.80 -9.05
C ALA A 74 -16.69 33.06 -9.68
N HIS A 75 -16.60 31.76 -9.42
CA HIS A 75 -15.54 30.89 -9.94
C HIS A 75 -16.07 29.47 -10.12
N SER A 76 -15.44 28.70 -11.00
CA SER A 76 -15.79 27.30 -11.28
C SER A 76 -14.71 26.31 -10.86
N GLU A 77 -13.58 26.82 -10.36
CA GLU A 77 -12.43 26.02 -9.99
C GLU A 77 -11.66 26.67 -8.84
N ILE A 78 -11.22 25.85 -7.87
CA ILE A 78 -10.19 26.19 -6.90
C ILE A 78 -9.06 25.18 -7.06
N THR A 79 -7.82 25.66 -7.16
CA THR A 79 -6.64 24.78 -7.13
C THR A 79 -5.70 25.16 -6.00
N TYR A 80 -5.10 24.16 -5.38
CA TYR A 80 -4.00 24.29 -4.45
C TYR A 80 -2.88 23.37 -4.91
N GLU A 81 -1.70 23.95 -5.14
CA GLU A 81 -0.49 23.21 -5.45
C GLU A 81 0.54 23.49 -4.36
N ALA A 82 1.15 22.44 -3.82
CA ALA A 82 2.25 22.55 -2.87
C ALA A 82 3.38 21.61 -3.26
N GLU A 83 4.60 22.12 -3.20
CA GLU A 83 5.85 21.38 -3.30
C GLU A 83 6.66 21.68 -2.04
N GLY A 84 7.11 20.65 -1.34
CA GLY A 84 7.84 20.86 -0.10
C GLY A 84 8.75 19.70 0.27
N THR A 85 9.61 19.97 1.24
CA THR A 85 10.48 18.96 1.86
C THR A 85 10.17 18.91 3.35
N VAL A 86 9.82 17.71 3.84
CA VAL A 86 9.61 17.45 5.26
C VAL A 86 10.76 16.65 5.84
N GLN A 87 11.14 16.99 7.07
CA GLN A 87 12.03 16.21 7.91
C GLN A 87 11.17 15.44 8.92
N ILE A 88 11.40 14.13 9.04
CA ILE A 88 10.65 13.21 9.90
C ILE A 88 11.61 12.48 10.83
N GLN A 89 11.28 12.42 12.12
CA GLN A 89 12.04 11.71 13.16
C GLN A 89 11.08 11.04 14.14
N LYS A 90 10.62 9.82 13.79
CA LYS A 90 9.56 9.13 14.57
C LYS A 90 10.02 8.50 15.88
N TYR A 91 11.32 8.40 16.15
CA TYR A 91 11.82 7.90 17.44
C TYR A 91 11.77 8.94 18.56
N ASN A 92 11.58 10.22 18.23
CA ASN A 92 11.48 11.30 19.22
C ASN A 92 10.03 11.61 19.64
N ARG A 93 9.15 10.60 19.61
CA ARG A 93 7.76 10.75 20.05
C ARG A 93 7.72 11.01 21.54
N LYS A 94 6.87 11.94 21.95
CA LYS A 94 6.63 12.25 23.36
C LYS A 94 5.32 11.63 23.83
N PRO A 95 5.23 11.26 25.11
CA PRO A 95 3.95 10.94 25.72
C PRO A 95 2.95 12.09 25.54
N GLU A 96 1.77 11.75 25.04
CA GLU A 96 0.61 12.66 24.95
C GLU A 96 -0.39 12.30 26.05
N SER A 97 -1.22 13.24 26.49
CA SER A 97 -2.31 12.92 27.41
C SER A 97 -3.31 11.97 26.75
N ARG A 98 -3.83 11.00 27.51
CA ARG A 98 -4.90 10.11 27.06
C ARG A 98 -6.20 10.89 26.89
N GLU A 99 -6.45 11.36 25.68
CA GLU A 99 -7.70 12.06 25.37
C GLU A 99 -8.85 11.07 25.19
N MET A 100 -9.88 11.21 26.03
CA MET A 100 -11.06 10.33 25.99
C MET A 100 -11.79 10.37 24.64
N LEU A 101 -11.67 11.48 23.89
CA LEU A 101 -12.30 11.62 22.58
C LEU A 101 -11.78 10.62 21.55
N TYR A 102 -10.58 10.06 21.72
CA TYR A 102 -10.02 9.04 20.83
C TYR A 102 -10.42 7.61 21.22
N ARG A 103 -11.14 7.42 22.33
CA ARG A 103 -11.70 6.11 22.73
C ARG A 103 -13.16 5.94 22.36
N ILE A 104 -13.87 7.04 22.14
CA ILE A 104 -15.31 7.05 21.90
C ILE A 104 -15.57 6.95 20.39
N SER A 105 -16.61 6.20 20.00
CA SER A 105 -17.06 6.16 18.61
C SER A 105 -17.53 7.53 18.14
N SER A 106 -17.17 7.89 16.92
CA SER A 106 -17.80 8.98 16.17
C SER A 106 -18.95 8.43 15.31
N PRO A 107 -19.80 9.29 14.71
CA PRO A 107 -20.84 8.84 13.79
C PRO A 107 -20.34 7.96 12.63
N TYR A 108 -19.08 8.14 12.21
CA TYR A 108 -18.46 7.34 11.15
C TYR A 108 -17.74 6.09 11.66
N THR A 109 -17.63 5.89 12.98
CA THR A 109 -17.10 4.67 13.60
C THR A 109 -18.12 4.05 14.56
N GLU A 110 -19.41 4.31 14.35
CA GLU A 110 -20.47 3.64 15.09
C GLU A 110 -20.46 2.14 14.78
N ILE A 111 -20.73 1.36 15.82
CA ILE A 111 -20.68 -0.10 15.77
C ILE A 111 -22.05 -0.59 15.32
N GLY A 112 -22.11 -1.21 14.15
CA GLY A 112 -23.28 -1.92 13.66
C GLY A 112 -23.08 -3.43 13.72
N GLN A 113 -23.91 -4.15 12.97
CA GLN A 113 -23.88 -5.61 12.94
C GLN A 113 -22.58 -6.14 12.35
N ASN A 114 -22.10 -5.56 11.24
CA ASN A 114 -20.92 -6.06 10.52
C ASN A 114 -19.67 -5.98 11.37
N LEU A 115 -19.45 -4.84 12.04
CA LEU A 115 -18.32 -4.66 12.96
C LEU A 115 -18.45 -5.53 14.21
N GLY A 116 -19.67 -5.73 14.72
CA GLY A 116 -19.92 -6.64 15.83
C GLY A 116 -19.50 -8.08 15.52
N GLU A 117 -19.87 -8.57 14.34
CA GLU A 117 -19.46 -9.89 13.84
C GLU A 117 -17.94 -9.97 13.65
N TRP A 118 -17.33 -8.98 13.00
CA TRP A 118 -15.88 -8.94 12.80
C TRP A 118 -15.10 -8.90 14.11
N TYR A 119 -15.59 -8.15 15.09
CA TYR A 119 -14.95 -8.07 16.40
C TYR A 119 -15.01 -9.42 17.13
N GLY A 120 -16.12 -10.15 17.01
CA GLY A 120 -16.24 -11.52 17.54
C GLY A 120 -15.27 -12.53 16.91
N GLU A 121 -14.80 -12.29 15.69
CA GLU A 121 -13.84 -13.16 14.99
C GLU A 121 -12.36 -12.81 15.25
N LEU A 122 -12.06 -11.61 15.75
CA LEU A 122 -10.69 -11.09 15.81
C LEU A 122 -9.73 -11.98 16.61
N ASN A 123 -10.21 -12.70 17.63
CA ASN A 123 -9.39 -13.55 18.51
C ASN A 123 -8.07 -12.84 18.91
N LEU A 124 -8.20 -11.67 19.54
CA LEU A 124 -7.05 -10.81 19.82
C LEU A 124 -6.06 -11.51 20.75
N PRO A 125 -4.75 -11.46 20.43
CA PRO A 125 -3.73 -11.99 21.33
C PRO A 125 -3.63 -11.12 22.60
N GLU A 126 -3.20 -11.75 23.69
CA GLU A 126 -2.71 -10.99 24.85
C GLU A 126 -1.40 -10.28 24.47
N GLY A 127 -1.17 -9.09 25.01
CA GLY A 127 0.05 -8.33 24.76
C GLY A 127 -0.16 -6.82 24.74
N GLU A 128 0.87 -6.12 24.26
CA GLU A 128 0.92 -4.67 24.15
C GLU A 128 -0.12 -4.14 23.15
N ILE A 129 -0.53 -2.88 23.33
CA ILE A 129 -1.61 -2.28 22.52
C ILE A 129 -1.22 -2.27 21.03
N ARG A 130 0.05 -2.02 20.72
CA ARG A 130 0.61 -2.03 19.36
C ARG A 130 0.53 -3.40 18.69
N ASP A 131 0.74 -4.48 19.44
CA ASP A 131 0.71 -5.84 18.90
C ASP A 131 -0.71 -6.25 18.56
N ARG A 132 -1.66 -5.90 19.45
CA ARG A 132 -3.09 -6.08 19.18
C ARG A 132 -3.56 -5.22 18.01
N ALA A 133 -3.11 -3.97 17.91
CA ALA A 133 -3.43 -3.11 16.77
C ALA A 133 -2.86 -3.64 15.45
N LEU A 134 -1.63 -4.18 15.46
CA LEU A 134 -1.03 -4.84 14.31
C LEU A 134 -1.80 -6.10 13.90
N TRP A 135 -2.31 -6.85 14.88
CA TRP A 135 -3.20 -7.99 14.62
C TRP A 135 -4.50 -7.55 13.94
N ILE A 136 -5.14 -6.49 14.44
CA ILE A 136 -6.34 -5.89 13.83
C ILE A 136 -6.05 -5.46 12.39
N ALA A 137 -4.93 -4.77 12.14
CA ALA A 137 -4.53 -4.36 10.81
C ALA A 137 -4.38 -5.55 9.85
N GLY A 138 -3.70 -6.62 10.30
CA GLY A 138 -3.58 -7.85 9.53
C GLY A 138 -4.93 -8.53 9.27
N PHE A 139 -5.86 -8.48 10.22
CA PHE A 139 -7.22 -9.00 10.05
C PHE A 139 -8.00 -8.20 9.00
N VAL A 140 -8.00 -6.87 9.09
CA VAL A 140 -8.66 -5.96 8.13
C VAL A 140 -8.10 -6.19 6.73
N LYS A 141 -6.78 -6.25 6.58
CA LYS A 141 -6.10 -6.55 5.31
C LYS A 141 -6.59 -7.86 4.66
N ARG A 142 -6.84 -8.90 5.46
CA ARG A 142 -7.33 -10.20 4.95
C ARG A 142 -8.81 -10.17 4.57
N LYS A 143 -9.61 -9.38 5.28
CA LYS A 143 -11.07 -9.28 5.07
C LYS A 143 -11.47 -8.38 3.92
N LEU A 144 -10.65 -7.39 3.57
CA LEU A 144 -10.96 -6.40 2.54
C LEU A 144 -10.06 -6.53 1.32
N LYS A 145 -10.66 -6.44 0.14
CA LYS A 145 -9.93 -6.21 -1.12
C LYS A 145 -9.84 -4.72 -1.42
N LYS A 146 -8.65 -4.22 -1.77
CA LYS A 146 -8.49 -2.83 -2.18
C LYS A 146 -9.15 -2.59 -3.54
N ARG A 147 -9.87 -1.48 -3.69
CA ARG A 147 -10.44 -1.00 -4.97
C ARG A 147 -10.24 0.50 -5.12
N GLU A 148 -9.44 0.93 -6.08
CA GLU A 148 -9.08 2.35 -6.26
C GLU A 148 -10.30 3.22 -6.60
N GLU A 149 -11.31 2.67 -7.29
CA GLU A 149 -12.53 3.39 -7.63
C GLU A 149 -13.32 3.87 -6.41
N THR A 150 -13.20 3.17 -5.28
CA THR A 150 -13.93 3.49 -4.05
C THR A 150 -13.41 4.75 -3.34
N GLU A 151 -12.22 5.23 -3.68
CA GLU A 151 -11.70 6.50 -3.15
C GLU A 151 -12.54 7.71 -3.58
N ARG A 152 -13.21 7.60 -4.73
CA ARG A 152 -14.08 8.66 -5.27
C ARG A 152 -15.51 8.57 -4.75
N GLU A 153 -15.85 7.50 -4.03
CA GLU A 153 -17.16 7.35 -3.43
C GLU A 153 -17.27 8.19 -2.14
N GLY A 154 -18.51 8.56 -1.81
CA GLY A 154 -18.83 9.27 -0.58
C GLY A 154 -18.33 8.53 0.67
N LEU A 155 -18.07 9.30 1.73
CA LEU A 155 -17.58 8.76 2.99
C LEU A 155 -18.64 7.82 3.63
N LEU A 156 -18.23 6.59 3.89
CA LEU A 156 -19.04 5.58 4.56
C LEU A 156 -18.73 5.52 6.05
N THR A 157 -19.67 4.99 6.82
CA THR A 157 -19.35 4.53 8.17
C THR A 157 -18.45 3.29 8.11
N ALA A 158 -17.69 3.06 9.18
CA ALA A 158 -16.88 1.85 9.33
C ALA A 158 -17.72 0.57 9.15
N ASP A 159 -18.94 0.54 9.69
CA ASP A 159 -19.83 -0.63 9.57
C ASP A 159 -20.32 -0.87 8.14
N GLN A 160 -20.73 0.20 7.45
CA GLN A 160 -21.12 0.12 6.04
C GLN A 160 -19.97 -0.37 5.16
N ALA A 161 -18.75 0.11 5.41
CA ALA A 161 -17.57 -0.32 4.69
C ALA A 161 -17.22 -1.79 4.98
N ALA A 162 -17.33 -2.24 6.23
CA ALA A 162 -17.07 -3.63 6.63
C ALA A 162 -18.01 -4.60 5.89
N GLY A 163 -19.29 -4.24 5.74
CA GLY A 163 -20.28 -5.07 5.03
C GLY A 163 -20.01 -5.28 3.53
N ARG A 164 -19.06 -4.54 2.91
CA ARG A 164 -18.77 -4.65 1.47
C ARG A 164 -17.73 -5.73 1.13
N GLY A 165 -16.81 -6.04 2.04
CA GLY A 165 -15.65 -6.90 1.75
C GLY A 165 -14.60 -6.30 0.79
N TYR A 166 -14.74 -5.02 0.43
CA TYR A 166 -13.77 -4.25 -0.35
C TYR A 166 -13.85 -2.77 0.00
N GLY A 167 -12.80 -1.99 -0.30
CA GLY A 167 -12.80 -0.55 -0.05
C GLY A 167 -11.48 0.15 -0.39
N SER A 168 -11.40 1.41 -0.01
CA SER A 168 -10.24 2.29 -0.16
C SER A 168 -9.36 2.27 1.09
N THR A 169 -8.15 2.85 1.02
CA THR A 169 -7.26 3.00 2.18
C THR A 169 -7.94 3.74 3.34
N ARG A 170 -8.79 4.73 3.01
CA ARG A 170 -9.67 5.44 3.94
C ARG A 170 -10.60 4.49 4.69
N ASP A 171 -11.27 3.60 3.97
CA ASP A 171 -12.23 2.66 4.55
C ASP A 171 -11.54 1.63 5.44
N PHE A 172 -10.36 1.15 5.04
CA PHE A 172 -9.53 0.23 5.83
C PHE A 172 -9.12 0.87 7.17
N ALA A 173 -8.63 2.11 7.14
CA ALA A 173 -8.27 2.87 8.34
C ALA A 173 -9.49 3.14 9.23
N GLN A 174 -10.63 3.49 8.63
CA GLN A 174 -11.87 3.76 9.35
C GLN A 174 -12.42 2.52 10.07
N ILE A 175 -12.36 1.34 9.43
CA ILE A 175 -12.74 0.05 10.02
C ILE A 175 -11.77 -0.33 11.15
N MET A 176 -10.46 -0.28 10.87
CA MET A 176 -9.44 -0.57 11.89
C MET A 176 -9.62 0.31 13.12
N LEU A 177 -9.90 1.60 12.92
CA LEU A 177 -10.12 2.56 13.99
C LEU A 177 -11.30 2.17 14.88
N ALA A 178 -12.42 1.75 14.28
CA ALA A 178 -13.59 1.28 15.02
C ALA A 178 -13.25 0.03 15.84
N LEU A 179 -12.58 -0.96 15.24
CA LEU A 179 -12.18 -2.20 15.93
C LEU A 179 -11.19 -1.95 17.09
N CYS A 180 -10.22 -1.04 16.92
CA CYS A 180 -9.33 -0.63 18.00
C CYS A 180 -10.10 -0.01 19.18
N ARG A 181 -11.09 0.86 18.88
CA ARG A 181 -11.93 1.47 19.93
C ARG A 181 -12.84 0.45 20.62
N MET A 182 -13.33 -0.56 19.91
CA MET A 182 -14.08 -1.68 20.49
C MET A 182 -13.24 -2.48 21.49
N ASP A 183 -11.94 -2.65 21.24
CA ASP A 183 -10.98 -3.23 22.20
C ASP A 183 -10.59 -2.25 23.34
N GLY A 184 -11.19 -1.06 23.37
CA GLY A 184 -10.95 -0.05 24.38
C GLY A 184 -9.63 0.72 24.20
N MET A 185 -8.94 0.55 23.07
CA MET A 185 -7.71 1.29 22.75
C MET A 185 -8.00 2.78 22.54
N THR A 186 -7.03 3.63 22.87
CA THR A 186 -7.06 5.05 22.50
C THR A 186 -6.49 5.16 21.08
N ALA A 187 -7.33 5.48 20.11
CA ALA A 187 -6.96 5.42 18.69
C ALA A 187 -7.43 6.64 17.90
N ARG A 188 -6.57 7.16 17.03
CA ARG A 188 -6.86 8.29 16.14
C ARG A 188 -6.65 7.93 14.67
N TYR A 189 -7.49 8.51 13.83
CA TYR A 189 -7.37 8.42 12.38
C TYR A 189 -6.25 9.36 11.91
N VAL A 190 -5.48 8.94 10.91
CA VAL A 190 -4.46 9.78 10.28
C VAL A 190 -4.57 9.73 8.76
N THR A 191 -4.61 10.90 8.13
CA THR A 191 -4.47 11.10 6.68
C THR A 191 -3.07 11.63 6.39
N GLY A 192 -2.44 11.11 5.35
CA GLY A 192 -1.13 11.56 4.90
C GLY A 192 -0.77 11.12 3.50
N ILE A 193 0.52 11.12 3.21
CA ILE A 193 1.08 10.66 1.93
C ILE A 193 2.27 9.75 2.18
N LEU A 194 2.50 8.84 1.24
CA LEU A 194 3.55 7.83 1.28
C LEU A 194 4.29 7.79 -0.06
N PRO A 195 5.63 7.70 -0.07
CA PRO A 195 6.38 7.53 -1.30
C PRO A 195 5.90 6.36 -2.15
N GLY A 196 5.83 6.58 -3.46
CA GLY A 196 5.34 5.59 -4.43
C GLY A 196 3.82 5.49 -4.55
N LYS A 197 3.03 6.23 -3.75
CA LYS A 197 1.58 6.37 -3.93
C LYS A 197 1.25 7.68 -4.64
N THR A 198 0.21 7.65 -5.47
CA THR A 198 -0.30 8.82 -6.23
C THR A 198 -1.57 9.44 -5.64
N GLN A 199 -2.11 8.80 -4.60
CA GLN A 199 -3.31 9.21 -3.86
C GLN A 199 -2.99 9.37 -2.38
N LEU A 200 -3.89 10.02 -1.65
CA LEU A 200 -3.77 10.12 -0.20
C LEU A 200 -3.80 8.73 0.44
N HIS A 201 -3.08 8.63 1.54
CA HIS A 201 -3.00 7.42 2.32
C HIS A 201 -3.60 7.63 3.71
N ALA A 202 -4.05 6.54 4.33
CA ALA A 202 -4.69 6.59 5.63
C ALA A 202 -4.27 5.42 6.51
N TRP A 203 -4.12 5.69 7.80
CA TRP A 203 -3.75 4.69 8.81
C TRP A 203 -4.32 5.07 10.18
N VAL A 204 -4.06 4.23 11.18
CA VAL A 204 -4.50 4.43 12.56
C VAL A 204 -3.29 4.58 13.46
N GLU A 205 -3.33 5.52 14.38
CA GLU A 205 -2.37 5.59 15.48
C GLU A 205 -3.04 5.18 16.79
N VAL A 206 -2.42 4.25 17.52
CA VAL A 206 -2.88 3.77 18.83
C VAL A 206 -1.92 4.20 19.93
N GLN A 207 -2.45 4.58 21.09
CA GLN A 207 -1.65 5.03 22.22
C GLN A 207 -1.32 3.89 23.17
N GLU A 208 -0.04 3.73 23.47
CA GLU A 208 0.45 2.77 24.47
C GLU A 208 0.25 3.26 25.92
N GLU A 209 0.58 2.39 26.88
CA GLU A 209 0.60 2.73 28.31
C GLU A 209 1.56 3.84 28.67
N ASN A 210 2.68 3.94 27.95
CA ASN A 210 3.64 5.03 28.10
C ASN A 210 3.15 6.38 27.53
N GLY A 211 1.93 6.44 26.98
CA GLY A 211 1.33 7.65 26.41
C GLY A 211 1.80 7.97 24.98
N ILE A 212 2.64 7.15 24.36
CA ILE A 212 3.15 7.36 23.01
C ILE A 212 2.19 6.75 21.98
N PHE A 213 1.92 7.48 20.90
CA PHE A 213 1.16 6.98 19.76
C PHE A 213 2.04 6.20 18.78
N TYR A 214 1.57 5.03 18.34
CA TYR A 214 2.20 4.17 17.35
C TYR A 214 1.27 3.98 16.16
N GLY A 215 1.76 4.30 14.96
CA GLY A 215 1.01 4.13 13.72
C GLY A 215 1.05 2.69 13.21
N VAL A 216 -0.09 2.22 12.73
CA VAL A 216 -0.26 0.92 12.09
C VAL A 216 -1.12 1.11 10.83
N ASP A 217 -0.64 0.56 9.73
CA ASP A 217 -1.25 0.66 8.42
C ASP A 217 -2.08 -0.60 8.10
N PRO A 218 -3.41 -0.49 7.94
CA PRO A 218 -4.26 -1.62 7.61
C PRO A 218 -4.26 -2.03 6.14
N GLU A 219 -3.80 -1.18 5.19
CA GLU A 219 -3.62 -1.62 3.79
C GLU A 219 -2.51 -2.68 3.74
N PHE A 220 -1.40 -2.41 4.43
CA PHE A 220 -0.23 -3.29 4.39
C PHE A 220 -0.17 -4.27 5.56
N GLY A 221 -0.87 -4.02 6.66
CA GLY A 221 -0.79 -4.82 7.88
C GLY A 221 0.56 -4.70 8.57
N ILE A 222 1.16 -3.50 8.56
CA ILE A 222 2.52 -3.24 9.09
C ILE A 222 2.54 -1.99 9.98
N PRO A 223 3.54 -1.84 10.86
CA PRO A 223 3.80 -0.58 11.54
C PRO A 223 4.19 0.54 10.57
N VAL A 224 3.71 1.74 10.86
CA VAL A 224 4.03 2.96 10.11
C VAL A 224 5.48 3.38 10.38
N THR A 225 6.23 3.65 9.30
CA THR A 225 7.64 4.04 9.34
C THR A 225 7.84 5.54 9.11
N GLU A 226 9.09 5.97 9.09
CA GLU A 226 9.52 7.36 8.85
C GLU A 226 9.19 7.85 7.43
N SER A 227 8.76 6.95 6.53
CA SER A 227 8.36 7.30 5.16
C SER A 227 6.95 7.90 5.02
N TYR A 228 6.16 7.93 6.10
CA TYR A 228 4.78 8.43 6.05
C TYR A 228 4.75 9.88 6.53
N ILE A 229 4.37 10.79 5.63
CA ILE A 229 4.17 12.21 5.94
C ILE A 229 2.74 12.40 6.47
N VAL A 230 2.61 12.90 7.68
CA VAL A 230 1.31 13.18 8.31
C VAL A 230 0.76 14.52 7.81
N PHE A 231 -0.48 14.55 7.34
CA PHE A 231 -1.17 15.81 7.01
C PHE A 231 -2.19 16.18 8.09
N CYS A 232 -3.02 15.23 8.48
CA CYS A 232 -4.07 15.46 9.45
C CYS A 232 -4.27 14.23 10.34
N GLN A 233 -4.55 14.46 11.62
CA GLN A 233 -5.03 13.47 12.56
C GLN A 233 -6.37 13.90 13.17
N GLY A 234 -7.22 12.95 13.55
CA GLY A 234 -8.56 13.26 14.06
C GLY A 234 -9.32 12.05 14.55
N ARG A 235 -10.58 12.26 14.92
CA ARG A 235 -11.46 11.20 15.44
C ARG A 235 -11.90 10.22 14.36
N ASP A 236 -11.91 10.62 13.10
CA ASP A 236 -12.29 9.80 11.96
C ASP A 236 -11.85 10.44 10.62
N ALA A 237 -12.17 9.75 9.52
CA ALA A 237 -11.95 10.23 8.15
C ALA A 237 -12.67 11.55 7.83
N ARG A 238 -13.82 11.85 8.46
CA ARG A 238 -14.55 13.11 8.22
C ARG A 238 -13.75 14.30 8.73
N GLU A 239 -13.20 14.19 9.94
CA GLU A 239 -12.33 15.23 10.48
C GLU A 239 -11.03 15.37 9.71
N CYS A 240 -10.54 14.29 9.09
CA CYS A 240 -9.29 14.29 8.33
C CYS A 240 -9.48 14.49 6.82
N THR A 241 -10.66 14.95 6.40
CA THR A 241 -10.93 15.29 5.00
C THR A 241 -10.15 16.56 4.60
N LEU A 242 -9.52 16.54 3.42
CA LEU A 242 -8.66 17.63 2.96
C LEU A 242 -9.41 18.92 2.64
N LEU A 243 -10.71 18.87 2.31
CA LEU A 243 -11.51 20.03 1.95
C LEU A 243 -12.84 20.01 2.71
N VAL A 244 -13.19 21.13 3.32
CA VAL A 244 -14.51 21.39 3.88
C VAL A 244 -14.99 22.73 3.33
N SER A 245 -15.96 22.74 2.42
CA SER A 245 -16.62 23.97 1.98
C SER A 245 -17.78 24.33 2.93
N GLY A 246 -17.87 25.62 3.29
CA GLY A 246 -18.84 26.17 4.26
C GLY A 246 -20.09 26.76 3.62
N SER A 247 -20.22 26.73 2.30
CA SER A 247 -21.46 27.19 1.63
C SER A 247 -22.53 26.10 1.70
N THR A 248 -23.71 26.49 2.19
CA THR A 248 -24.91 25.65 2.36
C THR A 248 -25.32 24.90 1.09
N GLU A 249 -25.57 23.59 1.27
CA GLU A 249 -26.40 22.67 0.47
C GLU A 249 -26.36 22.76 -1.07
N GLY A 250 -25.97 21.65 -1.71
CA GLY A 250 -26.30 21.38 -3.12
C GLY A 250 -25.24 21.73 -4.17
N LYS A 251 -23.96 21.71 -3.82
CA LYS A 251 -22.88 21.79 -4.82
C LYS A 251 -22.51 20.38 -5.31
N ASP A 252 -22.78 20.11 -6.58
CA ASP A 252 -22.11 19.04 -7.31
C ASP A 252 -20.66 19.49 -7.57
N GLU A 253 -19.79 19.18 -6.60
CA GLU A 253 -18.35 19.45 -6.66
C GLU A 253 -17.58 18.17 -6.93
N ASN A 254 -16.63 18.24 -7.86
CA ASN A 254 -15.71 17.16 -8.15
C ASN A 254 -14.33 17.50 -7.60
N VAL A 255 -13.91 16.79 -6.56
CA VAL A 255 -12.62 16.98 -5.92
C VAL A 255 -11.62 15.97 -6.49
N GLN A 256 -10.58 16.49 -7.14
CA GLN A 256 -9.47 15.73 -7.67
C GLN A 256 -8.23 16.01 -6.82
N ILE A 257 -7.63 14.95 -6.29
CA ILE A 257 -6.41 15.04 -5.48
C ILE A 257 -5.36 14.14 -6.13
N SER A 258 -4.18 14.69 -6.35
CA SER A 258 -3.00 13.92 -6.74
C SER A 258 -1.85 14.26 -5.82
N VAL A 259 -1.07 13.23 -5.50
CA VAL A 259 0.12 13.37 -4.64
C VAL A 259 1.29 12.68 -5.30
N GLU A 260 2.48 13.15 -4.96
CA GLU A 260 3.74 12.50 -5.29
C GLU A 260 4.66 12.69 -4.11
N ALA A 261 5.34 11.63 -3.67
CA ALA A 261 6.34 11.71 -2.62
C ALA A 261 7.54 10.85 -2.99
N VAL A 262 8.74 11.39 -2.77
CA VAL A 262 10.01 10.71 -3.03
C VAL A 262 10.98 10.97 -1.88
N PRO A 263 11.72 9.95 -1.41
CA PRO A 263 12.78 10.15 -0.43
C PRO A 263 13.88 11.07 -1.00
N VAL A 264 14.42 11.95 -0.17
CA VAL A 264 15.56 12.81 -0.52
C VAL A 264 16.84 12.06 -0.17
N GLU A 265 17.36 11.31 -1.13
CA GLU A 265 18.49 10.38 -0.90
C GLU A 265 19.83 11.03 -0.53
N LYS A 266 19.98 12.35 -0.64
CA LYS A 266 21.31 12.92 -0.93
C LYS A 266 22.19 13.37 0.24
N LYS A 267 21.74 13.38 1.51
CA LYS A 267 22.55 14.03 2.58
C LYS A 267 22.84 13.24 3.86
N GLU A 268 22.06 12.22 4.23
CA GLU A 268 22.24 11.52 5.52
C GLU A 268 22.91 10.13 5.42
N TYR A 269 22.81 9.41 4.29
CA TYR A 269 23.43 8.10 4.11
C TYR A 269 24.94 8.08 4.39
N ALA A 270 25.62 9.18 4.08
CA ALA A 270 27.06 9.32 4.30
C ALA A 270 27.45 9.54 5.77
N LEU A 271 26.50 9.81 6.67
CA LEU A 271 26.76 10.25 8.05
C LEU A 271 26.46 9.20 9.12
N LEU A 272 25.83 8.08 8.77
CA LEU A 272 25.50 6.99 9.70
C LEU A 272 26.64 5.94 9.78
N PRO A 273 26.94 5.40 10.97
CA PRO A 273 27.88 4.27 11.10
C PRO A 273 27.32 3.01 10.43
N GLU A 274 28.21 2.18 9.86
CA GLU A 274 27.84 1.02 9.01
C GLU A 274 26.85 0.05 9.66
N SER A 275 26.98 -0.23 10.97
CA SER A 275 26.06 -1.11 11.69
C SER A 275 24.63 -0.55 11.80
N GLY A 276 24.48 0.78 11.95
CA GLY A 276 23.19 1.46 11.91
C GLY A 276 22.57 1.44 10.52
N ASN A 277 23.39 1.56 9.48
CA ASN A 277 22.96 1.45 8.09
C ASN A 277 22.35 0.08 7.79
N ILE A 278 22.96 -1.02 8.25
CA ILE A 278 22.48 -2.39 7.97
C ILE A 278 21.08 -2.64 8.56
N HIS A 279 20.88 -2.36 9.85
CA HIS A 279 19.56 -2.59 10.49
C HIS A 279 18.44 -1.73 9.89
N TRP A 280 18.74 -0.47 9.58
CA TRP A 280 17.81 0.42 8.91
C TRP A 280 17.49 -0.08 7.47
N MET A 281 18.51 -0.49 6.71
CA MET A 281 18.35 -1.04 5.37
C MET A 281 17.49 -2.31 5.38
N ALA A 282 17.71 -3.21 6.35
CA ALA A 282 16.91 -4.43 6.49
C ALA A 282 15.42 -4.14 6.71
N ARG A 283 15.09 -3.18 7.58
CA ARG A 283 13.69 -2.74 7.80
C ARG A 283 13.07 -2.13 6.55
N LYS A 284 13.81 -1.25 5.87
CA LYS A 284 13.36 -0.64 4.61
C LYS A 284 13.11 -1.68 3.54
N MET A 285 13.99 -2.68 3.46
CA MET A 285 13.86 -3.79 2.53
C MET A 285 12.60 -4.62 2.83
N ALA A 286 12.32 -4.91 4.09
CA ALA A 286 11.09 -5.63 4.49
C ALA A 286 9.81 -4.88 4.10
N VAL A 287 9.75 -3.57 4.38
CA VAL A 287 8.61 -2.71 4.03
C VAL A 287 8.46 -2.61 2.52
N ARG A 288 9.56 -2.32 1.80
CA ARG A 288 9.57 -2.23 0.33
C ARG A 288 9.13 -3.55 -0.30
N ASN A 289 9.61 -4.70 0.19
CA ASN A 289 9.20 -6.00 -0.31
C ASN A 289 7.68 -6.20 -0.16
N SER A 290 7.11 -5.87 1.00
CA SER A 290 5.64 -5.92 1.18
C SER A 290 4.91 -4.95 0.25
N SER A 291 5.42 -3.74 0.04
CA SER A 291 4.82 -2.77 -0.87
C SER A 291 4.91 -3.23 -2.34
N PHE A 292 6.05 -3.79 -2.77
CA PHE A 292 6.23 -4.35 -4.11
C PHE A 292 5.26 -5.52 -4.36
N GLN A 293 5.11 -6.42 -3.39
CA GLN A 293 4.15 -7.53 -3.47
C GLN A 293 2.69 -7.07 -3.51
N SER A 294 2.38 -5.84 -3.08
CA SER A 294 1.02 -5.28 -3.11
C SER A 294 0.65 -4.59 -4.43
N ILE A 295 1.60 -4.44 -5.37
CA ILE A 295 1.31 -3.89 -6.69
C ILE A 295 0.48 -4.93 -7.44
N PRO A 296 -0.75 -4.61 -7.92
CA PRO A 296 -1.67 -5.59 -8.50
C PRO A 296 -1.28 -5.93 -9.95
N LEU A 297 -0.08 -6.48 -10.14
CA LEU A 297 0.43 -6.88 -11.45
C LEU A 297 -0.40 -8.03 -12.05
N GLU A 298 -1.24 -8.71 -11.26
CA GLU A 298 -2.22 -9.64 -11.77
C GLU A 298 -3.20 -9.02 -12.78
N HIS A 299 -3.37 -7.70 -12.81
CA HIS A 299 -4.16 -7.02 -13.85
C HIS A 299 -3.54 -7.12 -15.26
N LEU A 300 -2.26 -7.52 -15.36
CA LEU A 300 -1.61 -7.83 -16.63
C LEU A 300 -2.03 -9.20 -17.18
N ASN A 301 -2.53 -10.11 -16.32
CA ASN A 301 -2.97 -11.46 -16.66
C ASN A 301 -4.33 -11.44 -17.38
N ARG A 302 -4.37 -10.96 -18.62
CA ARG A 302 -5.62 -10.83 -19.39
C ARG A 302 -6.00 -12.09 -20.18
N VAL A 303 -5.02 -12.94 -20.50
CA VAL A 303 -5.21 -14.15 -21.30
C VAL A 303 -5.15 -15.39 -20.42
N MET A 304 -4.23 -15.42 -19.46
CA MET A 304 -3.99 -16.55 -18.56
C MET A 304 -3.41 -16.06 -17.23
N SER A 305 -3.54 -16.85 -16.16
CA SER A 305 -2.98 -16.54 -14.85
C SER A 305 -1.45 -16.59 -14.84
N SER A 306 -0.81 -15.97 -13.83
CA SER A 306 0.65 -15.99 -13.69
C SER A 306 1.23 -17.40 -13.63
N LEU A 307 0.56 -18.35 -12.95
CA LEU A 307 1.04 -19.72 -12.86
C LEU A 307 0.95 -20.44 -14.22
N GLU A 308 -0.14 -20.25 -14.97
CA GLU A 308 -0.31 -20.79 -16.32
C GLU A 308 0.72 -20.19 -17.29
N PHE A 309 0.94 -18.88 -17.21
CA PHE A 309 1.97 -18.18 -17.98
C PHE A 309 3.38 -18.73 -17.70
N THR A 310 3.71 -18.94 -16.43
CA THR A 310 5.01 -19.50 -16.03
C THR A 310 5.18 -20.93 -16.56
N ILE A 311 4.16 -21.79 -16.40
CA ILE A 311 4.19 -23.17 -16.92
C ILE A 311 4.40 -23.16 -18.44
N LEU A 312 3.59 -22.39 -19.18
CA LEU A 312 3.65 -22.37 -20.64
C LEU A 312 4.96 -21.74 -21.15
N SER A 313 5.51 -20.74 -20.46
CA SER A 313 6.82 -20.14 -20.79
C SER A 313 7.94 -21.16 -20.69
N VAL A 314 7.95 -21.98 -19.63
CA VAL A 314 8.94 -23.06 -19.49
C VAL A 314 8.79 -24.12 -20.56
N LEU A 315 7.55 -24.49 -20.89
CA LEU A 315 7.29 -25.43 -21.99
C LEU A 315 7.81 -24.87 -23.33
N LYS A 316 7.63 -23.56 -23.58
CA LYS A 316 8.14 -22.89 -24.77
C LYS A 316 9.68 -22.86 -24.78
N ASP A 317 10.33 -22.42 -23.70
CA ASP A 317 11.78 -22.26 -23.64
C ASP A 317 12.52 -23.60 -23.79
N ARG A 318 11.99 -24.68 -23.22
CA ARG A 318 12.58 -26.03 -23.33
C ARG A 318 12.35 -26.68 -24.68
N SER A 319 11.22 -26.39 -25.36
CA SER A 319 10.96 -26.85 -26.72
C SER A 319 12.03 -26.40 -27.73
N VAL A 320 12.70 -25.28 -27.44
CA VAL A 320 13.77 -24.71 -28.28
C VAL A 320 15.13 -25.38 -28.03
N ILE A 321 15.35 -25.96 -26.84
CA ILE A 321 16.66 -26.47 -26.40
C ILE A 321 16.88 -27.94 -26.76
N GLU A 322 15.83 -28.78 -26.75
CA GLU A 322 16.02 -30.25 -26.78
C GLU A 322 15.73 -30.92 -28.14
N GLY A 323 15.27 -30.21 -29.17
CA GLY A 323 15.27 -30.69 -30.57
C GLY A 323 14.45 -31.94 -30.92
N THR A 324 13.83 -32.62 -29.95
CA THR A 324 12.94 -33.78 -30.12
C THR A 324 11.74 -33.70 -29.18
N GLU A 325 10.66 -34.41 -29.55
CA GLU A 325 9.30 -34.44 -28.99
C GLU A 325 9.04 -33.56 -27.74
N ASN A 326 8.19 -32.55 -27.94
CA ASN A 326 7.81 -31.44 -27.05
C ASN A 326 7.18 -31.85 -25.70
N ARG A 327 7.72 -32.84 -25.00
CA ARG A 327 7.17 -33.54 -23.83
C ARG A 327 7.96 -33.19 -22.59
N LEU A 328 7.31 -32.58 -21.60
CA LEU A 328 7.89 -32.30 -20.29
C LEU A 328 7.15 -33.10 -19.21
N TYR A 329 7.88 -33.89 -18.42
CA TYR A 329 7.24 -34.68 -17.36
C TYR A 329 6.75 -33.80 -16.22
N VAL A 330 5.56 -34.11 -15.70
CA VAL A 330 4.93 -33.38 -14.59
C VAL A 330 5.84 -33.32 -13.35
N ARG A 331 6.63 -34.38 -13.11
CA ARG A 331 7.60 -34.43 -12.01
C ARG A 331 8.66 -33.34 -12.13
N ASP A 332 9.15 -33.08 -13.33
CA ASP A 332 10.21 -32.11 -13.56
C ASP A 332 9.68 -30.68 -13.44
N ILE A 333 8.44 -30.45 -13.91
CA ILE A 333 7.72 -29.18 -13.68
C ILE A 333 7.48 -28.94 -12.19
N SER A 334 7.09 -29.99 -11.45
CA SER A 334 6.86 -29.92 -10.01
C SER A 334 8.12 -29.52 -9.23
N GLN A 335 9.26 -30.13 -9.55
CA GLN A 335 10.53 -29.77 -8.95
C GLN A 335 10.95 -28.35 -9.30
N TRP A 336 10.79 -27.96 -10.56
CA TRP A 336 11.21 -26.64 -11.04
C TRP A 336 10.39 -25.51 -10.43
N LEU A 337 9.07 -25.65 -10.39
CA LEU A 337 8.18 -24.67 -9.76
C LEU A 337 8.27 -24.68 -8.23
N ASN A 338 8.91 -25.69 -7.64
CA ASN A 338 8.82 -25.97 -6.21
C ASN A 338 7.35 -26.07 -5.73
N VAL A 339 6.50 -26.68 -6.55
CA VAL A 339 5.07 -26.89 -6.28
C VAL A 339 4.76 -28.38 -6.34
N PRO A 340 4.14 -28.99 -5.32
CA PRO A 340 3.82 -30.42 -5.33
C PRO A 340 2.93 -30.81 -6.53
N ALA A 341 3.22 -31.95 -7.16
CA ALA A 341 2.51 -32.42 -8.36
C ALA A 341 0.97 -32.48 -8.19
N GLY A 342 0.48 -32.84 -6.98
CA GLY A 342 -0.95 -32.84 -6.67
C GLY A 342 -1.63 -31.46 -6.77
N ARG A 343 -0.89 -30.36 -6.56
CA ARG A 343 -1.40 -28.99 -6.76
C ARG A 343 -1.33 -28.53 -8.22
N LEU A 344 -0.48 -29.16 -9.03
CA LEU A 344 -0.38 -28.85 -10.46
C LEU A 344 -1.43 -29.60 -11.28
N SER A 345 -1.92 -30.76 -10.82
CA SER A 345 -2.92 -31.55 -11.55
C SER A 345 -4.17 -30.75 -11.94
N PRO A 346 -4.83 -29.96 -11.07
CA PRO A 346 -5.99 -29.15 -11.46
C PRO A 346 -5.63 -28.01 -12.42
N VAL A 347 -4.36 -27.57 -12.43
CA VAL A 347 -3.88 -26.54 -13.36
C VAL A 347 -3.70 -27.16 -14.75
N PHE A 348 -3.10 -28.36 -14.83
CA PHE A 348 -2.95 -29.08 -16.10
C PHE A 348 -4.29 -29.46 -16.72
N THR A 349 -5.26 -29.92 -15.93
CA THR A 349 -6.63 -30.16 -16.42
C THR A 349 -7.22 -28.90 -17.07
N ARG A 350 -7.12 -27.74 -16.43
CA ARG A 350 -7.63 -26.48 -17.01
C ARG A 350 -6.86 -26.05 -18.27
N LEU A 351 -5.54 -26.22 -18.28
CA LEU A 351 -4.71 -25.91 -19.44
C LEU A 351 -5.04 -26.81 -20.63
N GLU A 352 -5.35 -28.08 -20.39
CA GLU A 352 -5.75 -29.05 -21.40
C GLU A 352 -7.18 -28.78 -21.91
N GLU A 353 -8.14 -28.53 -21.01
CA GLU A 353 -9.51 -28.14 -21.37
C GLU A 353 -9.54 -26.84 -22.20
N ALA A 354 -8.65 -25.89 -21.89
CA ALA A 354 -8.46 -24.66 -22.66
C ALA A 354 -7.72 -24.88 -24.00
N GLY A 355 -7.21 -26.09 -24.25
CA GLY A 355 -6.46 -26.46 -25.45
C GLY A 355 -5.05 -25.88 -25.52
N TYR A 356 -4.48 -25.41 -24.40
CA TYR A 356 -3.12 -24.83 -24.36
C TYR A 356 -2.05 -25.91 -24.33
N ILE A 357 -2.35 -27.06 -23.73
CA ILE A 357 -1.45 -28.21 -23.66
C ILE A 357 -2.17 -29.49 -24.08
N LEU A 358 -1.39 -30.52 -24.38
CA LEU A 358 -1.79 -31.93 -24.41
C LEU A 358 -1.20 -32.59 -23.17
N TRP A 359 -1.99 -33.37 -22.43
CA TRP A 359 -1.52 -34.06 -21.23
C TRP A 359 -1.72 -35.57 -21.39
N GLU A 360 -0.61 -36.31 -21.45
CA GLU A 360 -0.61 -37.75 -21.74
C GLU A 360 0.20 -38.53 -20.71
N SER A 361 -0.03 -39.84 -20.63
CA SER A 361 0.71 -40.77 -19.78
C SER A 361 1.68 -41.62 -20.61
N ASP A 362 2.94 -41.66 -20.21
CA ASP A 362 3.89 -42.62 -20.73
C ASP A 362 3.82 -43.92 -19.91
N GLU A 363 3.19 -44.95 -20.49
CA GLU A 363 3.06 -46.28 -19.87
C GLU A 363 4.41 -46.97 -19.61
N ARG A 364 5.47 -46.61 -20.33
CA ARG A 364 6.80 -47.23 -20.18
C ARG A 364 7.51 -46.74 -18.93
N VAL A 365 7.29 -45.48 -18.57
CA VAL A 365 7.95 -44.79 -17.44
C VAL A 365 7.00 -44.62 -16.26
N GLY A 366 5.71 -44.90 -16.44
CA GLY A 366 4.69 -44.74 -15.40
C GLY A 366 4.51 -43.28 -14.98
N ALA A 367 4.70 -42.34 -15.91
CA ALA A 367 4.72 -40.91 -15.63
C ALA A 367 3.94 -40.11 -16.68
N SER A 368 3.31 -39.02 -16.25
CA SER A 368 2.60 -38.13 -17.16
C SER A 368 3.49 -37.00 -17.67
N TYR A 369 3.31 -36.63 -18.92
CA TYR A 369 3.99 -35.51 -19.56
C TYR A 369 3.00 -34.56 -20.22
N VAL A 370 3.42 -33.31 -20.37
CA VAL A 370 2.65 -32.26 -21.03
C VAL A 370 3.37 -31.76 -22.27
N MET A 371 2.60 -31.42 -23.31
CA MET A 371 3.11 -30.83 -24.55
C MET A 371 2.40 -29.53 -24.87
N LEU A 372 3.14 -28.52 -25.31
CA LEU A 372 2.56 -27.24 -25.71
C LEU A 372 1.90 -27.34 -27.09
N THR A 373 0.63 -26.95 -27.21
CA THR A 373 -0.07 -26.89 -28.50
C THR A 373 0.28 -25.61 -29.26
N ASP A 374 0.03 -25.57 -30.57
CA ASP A 374 0.20 -24.32 -31.34
C ASP A 374 -0.80 -23.22 -30.91
N TYR A 375 -1.98 -23.62 -30.45
CA TYR A 375 -2.94 -22.69 -29.85
C TYR A 375 -2.41 -22.10 -28.53
N GLY A 376 -1.83 -22.95 -27.68
CA GLY A 376 -1.16 -22.53 -26.44
C GLY A 376 0.01 -21.60 -26.69
N LYS A 377 0.85 -21.88 -27.70
CA LYS A 377 1.94 -20.96 -28.12
C LYS A 377 1.42 -19.58 -28.50
N LYS A 378 0.36 -19.52 -29.32
CA LYS A 378 -0.24 -18.26 -29.74
C LYS A 378 -0.81 -17.47 -28.55
N LYS A 379 -1.51 -18.14 -27.63
CA LYS A 379 -2.06 -17.50 -26.43
C LYS A 379 -0.98 -17.04 -25.46
N LEU A 380 0.11 -17.81 -25.34
CA LEU A 380 1.28 -17.40 -24.59
C LEU A 380 1.90 -16.12 -25.19
N GLU A 381 2.01 -16.03 -26.51
CA GLU A 381 2.52 -14.82 -27.19
C GLU A 381 1.62 -13.60 -26.97
N GLU A 382 0.29 -13.77 -27.03
CA GLU A 382 -0.67 -12.70 -26.70
C GLU A 382 -0.48 -12.19 -25.25
N GLN A 383 -0.26 -13.09 -24.28
CA GLN A 383 0.03 -12.72 -22.88
C GLN A 383 1.41 -12.08 -22.72
N GLN A 384 2.43 -12.58 -23.45
CA GLN A 384 3.78 -12.03 -23.45
C GLN A 384 3.77 -10.59 -23.96
N ASP A 385 3.08 -10.29 -25.06
CA ASP A 385 3.02 -8.95 -25.66
C ASP A 385 2.42 -7.91 -24.68
N ILE A 386 1.36 -8.27 -23.94
CA ILE A 386 0.80 -7.40 -22.90
C ILE A 386 1.82 -7.08 -21.81
N THR A 387 2.53 -8.11 -21.35
CA THR A 387 3.50 -8.00 -20.26
C THR A 387 4.73 -7.19 -20.70
N ILE A 388 5.27 -7.48 -21.88
CA ILE A 388 6.43 -6.79 -22.45
C ILE A 388 6.11 -5.31 -22.65
N ARG A 389 4.99 -4.97 -23.31
CA ARG A 389 4.62 -3.57 -23.55
C ARG A 389 4.45 -2.77 -22.26
N PHE A 390 3.91 -3.38 -21.22
CA PHE A 390 3.83 -2.74 -19.90
C PHE A 390 5.22 -2.42 -19.36
N TYR A 391 6.13 -3.41 -19.34
CA TYR A 391 7.49 -3.20 -18.85
C TYR A 391 8.32 -2.26 -19.73
N GLU A 392 8.10 -2.21 -21.05
CA GLU A 392 8.72 -1.23 -21.94
C GLU A 392 8.36 0.20 -21.49
N HIS A 393 7.08 0.48 -21.23
CA HIS A 393 6.65 1.79 -20.75
C HIS A 393 7.20 2.11 -19.35
N VAL A 394 7.25 1.11 -18.46
CA VAL A 394 7.87 1.27 -17.13
C VAL A 394 9.35 1.63 -17.27
N ILE A 395 10.10 0.91 -18.11
CA ILE A 395 11.53 1.14 -18.33
C ILE A 395 11.77 2.51 -18.98
N GLU A 396 10.93 2.94 -19.91
CA GLU A 396 11.03 4.28 -20.51
C GLU A 396 10.84 5.39 -19.48
N ARG A 397 9.87 5.23 -18.57
CA ARG A 397 9.63 6.21 -17.49
C ARG A 397 10.66 6.14 -16.38
N PHE A 398 11.13 4.95 -16.04
CA PHE A 398 12.11 4.72 -14.98
C PHE A 398 13.53 5.12 -15.42
N GLY A 399 13.83 4.97 -16.71
CA GLY A 399 15.14 5.22 -17.32
C GLY A 399 15.87 3.91 -17.61
N ARG A 400 16.29 3.73 -18.87
CA ARG A 400 16.89 2.47 -19.38
C ARG A 400 18.14 2.03 -18.62
N GLU A 401 19.05 2.97 -18.34
CA GLU A 401 20.29 2.65 -17.59
C GLU A 401 19.98 2.25 -16.14
N LYS A 402 19.05 2.94 -15.48
CA LYS A 402 18.60 2.59 -14.12
C LYS A 402 17.93 1.22 -14.08
N ALA A 403 17.11 0.90 -15.08
CA ALA A 403 16.47 -0.41 -15.18
C ALA A 403 17.51 -1.54 -15.32
N ARG A 404 18.54 -1.32 -16.14
CA ARG A 404 19.63 -2.29 -16.33
C ARG A 404 20.47 -2.49 -15.07
N GLU A 405 20.77 -1.41 -14.36
CA GLU A 405 21.48 -1.48 -13.09
C GLU A 405 20.64 -2.20 -12.03
N LEU A 406 19.35 -1.87 -11.94
CA LEU A 406 18.41 -2.52 -11.02
C LEU A 406 18.30 -4.03 -11.29
N ASP A 407 18.15 -4.44 -12.55
CA ASP A 407 18.08 -5.86 -12.93
C ASP A 407 19.31 -6.64 -12.44
N LYS A 408 20.51 -6.09 -12.67
CA LYS A 408 21.76 -6.68 -12.18
C LYS A 408 21.77 -6.79 -10.64
N LEU A 409 21.43 -5.71 -9.93
CA LEU A 409 21.42 -5.70 -8.46
C LEU A 409 20.35 -6.64 -7.89
N MET A 410 19.21 -6.77 -8.57
CA MET A 410 18.14 -7.69 -8.17
C MET A 410 18.57 -9.15 -8.30
N LEU A 411 19.30 -9.52 -9.36
CA LEU A 411 19.84 -10.87 -9.52
C LEU A 411 20.88 -11.20 -8.44
N GLU A 412 21.79 -10.27 -8.14
CA GLU A 412 22.77 -10.43 -7.07
C GLU A 412 22.08 -10.60 -5.71
N LEU A 413 21.07 -9.77 -5.43
CA LEU A 413 20.28 -9.82 -4.22
C LEU A 413 19.47 -11.12 -4.09
N GLU A 414 18.86 -11.59 -5.18
CA GLU A 414 18.11 -12.85 -5.21
C GLU A 414 18.99 -14.03 -4.83
N SER A 415 20.22 -14.09 -5.34
CA SER A 415 21.19 -15.12 -4.98
C SER A 415 21.45 -15.13 -3.47
N VAL A 416 21.75 -13.96 -2.89
CA VAL A 416 22.01 -13.82 -1.45
C VAL A 416 20.79 -14.24 -0.62
N LEU A 417 19.59 -13.81 -1.00
CA LEU A 417 18.36 -14.17 -0.28
C LEU A 417 18.08 -15.68 -0.31
N ARG A 418 18.32 -16.35 -1.44
CA ARG A 418 18.14 -17.80 -1.57
C ARG A 418 19.11 -18.57 -0.68
N ASP A 419 20.36 -18.12 -0.61
CA ASP A 419 21.38 -18.76 0.21
C ASP A 419 21.09 -18.59 1.70
N GLU A 420 20.70 -17.39 2.14
CA GLU A 420 20.26 -17.13 3.52
C GLU A 420 19.04 -17.95 3.92
N LEU A 421 18.03 -18.08 3.05
CA LEU A 421 16.85 -18.90 3.33
C LEU A 421 17.18 -20.39 3.49
N LYS A 422 18.14 -20.91 2.72
CA LYS A 422 18.62 -22.30 2.89
C LYS A 422 19.29 -22.48 4.24
N LEU A 423 20.21 -21.57 4.60
CA LEU A 423 20.91 -21.59 5.89
C LEU A 423 19.94 -21.56 7.09
N MET A 424 18.88 -20.74 7.00
CA MET A 424 17.85 -20.68 8.05
C MET A 424 17.02 -21.96 8.16
N ASN A 425 16.75 -22.66 7.05
CA ASN A 425 16.02 -23.93 7.07
C ASN A 425 16.90 -25.06 7.62
N ASP A 426 18.18 -25.10 7.24
CA ASP A 426 19.14 -26.10 7.74
C ASP A 426 19.37 -25.97 9.26
N GLN A 427 19.40 -24.74 9.79
CA GLN A 427 19.47 -24.50 11.24
C GLN A 427 18.22 -24.95 12.00
N LYS A 428 17.04 -24.91 11.38
CA LYS A 428 15.79 -25.39 11.98
C LYS A 428 15.67 -26.92 11.98
N GLU A 429 16.30 -27.59 11.01
CA GLU A 429 16.35 -29.06 10.97
C GLU A 429 17.41 -29.62 11.92
N GLY A 430 18.57 -28.97 12.07
CA GLY A 430 19.61 -29.37 13.03
C GLY A 430 19.22 -29.22 14.50
N GLY A 431 18.24 -28.37 14.83
CA GLY A 431 17.72 -28.19 16.19
C GLY A 431 16.66 -29.20 16.63
N LYS A 432 16.24 -30.14 15.76
CA LYS A 432 15.24 -31.17 16.07
C LYS A 432 15.82 -32.55 16.34
N THR A 433 17.15 -32.70 16.33
CA THR A 433 17.84 -33.98 16.52
C THR A 433 18.52 -34.15 17.88
N ASP A 434 18.40 -33.19 18.79
CA ASP A 434 18.86 -33.33 20.19
C ASP A 434 17.71 -33.00 21.16
N GLU A 435 16.71 -33.90 21.24
CA GLU A 435 15.88 -34.11 22.45
C GLU A 435 15.58 -35.61 22.62
#